data_AF-A0A969I138-F1
#
_entry.id   AF-A0A969I138-F1
#
_cell.length_a   1.000
_cell.length_b   1.000
_cell.length_c   1.000
_cell.angle_alpha   90.00
_cell.angle_beta   90.00
_cell.angle_gamma   90.00
#
_symmetry.space_group_name_H-M   'P 1'
#
loop_
_entity.id
_entity.type
_entity.pdbx_description
1 polymer ?
#
loop_
_entity_poly.entity_id
_entity_poly.type
_entity_poly.pdbx_seq_one_letter_code
_entity_poly.pdbx_strand_id
1 'polypeptide(L)'
;MQLSTKASLKISDSTLHQLVLELRAECQNIAALTHQLQLENLSDRQKADILAELLAATIHLHAHCDEDLQNLIAQELENLTDVVDAEN
;
A
#
# COMPACT_ATOMS: atom_id res chain seq x y z
N MET A 1 7.26 7.16 14.45
CA MET A 1 7.46 5.71 14.61
C MET A 1 8.43 5.24 13.53
N GLN A 2 9.54 4.59 13.89
CA GLN A 2 10.43 3.98 12.90
C GLN A 2 9.97 2.54 12.68
N LEU A 3 9.39 2.22 11.52
CA LEU A 3 9.32 0.83 11.06
C LEU A 3 10.67 0.47 10.43
N SER A 4 11.64 0.21 11.30
CA SER A 4 12.93 -0.37 10.92
C SER A 4 12.78 -1.87 10.77
N THR A 5 12.35 -2.33 9.60
CA THR A 5 12.74 -3.63 9.05
C THR A 5 12.73 -3.52 7.53
N LYS A 6 13.95 -3.46 6.96
CA LYS A 6 14.19 -3.71 5.53
C LYS A 6 13.96 -5.21 5.29
N ALA A 7 12.73 -5.68 5.44
CA ALA A 7 12.33 -6.97 4.90
C ALA A 7 12.39 -6.81 3.38
N SER A 8 13.45 -7.34 2.77
CA SER A 8 13.52 -7.48 1.32
C SER A 8 12.33 -8.35 0.93
N LEU A 9 11.29 -7.74 0.36
CA LEU A 9 10.22 -8.46 -0.32
C LEU A 9 10.91 -9.28 -1.42
N LYS A 10 11.06 -10.58 -1.18
CA LYS A 10 11.51 -11.54 -2.20
C LYS A 10 10.31 -11.84 -3.11
N ILE A 11 9.81 -10.79 -3.77
CA ILE A 11 8.85 -10.91 -4.85
C ILE A 11 9.68 -11.09 -6.11
N SER A 12 9.41 -12.15 -6.84
CA SER A 12 10.16 -12.52 -8.04
C SER A 12 9.72 -11.69 -9.24
N ASP A 13 8.43 -11.39 -9.33
CA ASP A 13 7.88 -10.52 -10.38
C ASP A 13 8.19 -9.02 -10.11
N SER A 14 8.92 -8.40 -11.03
CA SER A 14 9.35 -7.00 -10.88
C SER A 14 8.19 -6.01 -10.92
N THR A 15 7.10 -6.34 -11.63
CA THR A 15 5.91 -5.49 -11.73
C THR A 15 5.17 -5.50 -10.40
N LEU A 16 4.91 -6.69 -9.85
CA LEU A 16 4.33 -6.86 -8.53
C LEU A 16 5.19 -6.20 -7.44
N HIS A 17 6.51 -6.34 -7.51
CA HIS A 17 7.40 -5.68 -6.57
C HIS A 17 7.19 -4.15 -6.58
N GLN A 18 7.14 -3.55 -7.77
CA GLN A 18 6.94 -2.11 -7.93
C GLN A 18 5.55 -1.68 -7.45
N LEU A 19 4.49 -2.42 -7.80
CA LEU A 19 3.14 -2.14 -7.34
C LEU A 19 3.00 -2.23 -5.81
N VAL A 20 3.68 -3.17 -5.16
CA VAL A 20 3.72 -3.27 -3.70
C VAL A 20 4.45 -2.08 -3.06
N LEU A 21 5.47 -1.51 -3.72
CA LEU A 21 6.12 -0.28 -3.26
C LEU A 21 5.19 0.94 -3.37
N GLU A 22 4.44 1.03 -4.46
CA GLU A 22 3.45 2.10 -4.68
C GLU A 22 2.30 2.00 -3.68
N LEU A 23 1.73 0.80 -3.50
CA LEU A 23 0.70 0.52 -2.50
C LEU A 23 1.19 0.89 -1.09
N ARG A 24 2.45 0.58 -0.76
CA ARG A 24 3.05 0.98 0.52
C ARG A 24 3.09 2.49 0.67
N ALA A 25 3.53 3.22 -0.36
CA ALA A 25 3.61 4.67 -0.32
C ALA A 25 2.24 5.32 -0.11
N GLU A 26 1.21 4.85 -0.82
CA GLU A 26 -0.16 5.36 -0.67
C GLU A 26 -0.76 5.03 0.71
N CYS A 27 -0.53 3.81 1.22
CA CYS A 27 -0.93 3.45 2.58
C CYS A 27 -0.26 4.34 3.65
N GLN A 28 1.02 4.69 3.46
CA GLN A 28 1.73 5.59 4.36
C GLN A 28 1.18 7.01 4.30
N ASN A 29 0.80 7.49 3.11
CA ASN A 29 0.15 8.78 2.92
C ASN A 29 -1.19 8.87 3.67
N ILE A 30 -2.06 7.86 3.50
CA ILE A 30 -3.34 7.77 4.23
C ILE A 30 -3.12 7.74 5.75
N ALA A 31 -2.15 6.95 6.23
CA ALA A 31 -1.82 6.90 7.65
C ALA A 31 -1.36 8.28 8.19
N ALA A 32 -0.58 9.04 7.41
CA ALA A 32 -0.17 10.38 7.78
C ALA A 32 -1.35 11.37 7.83
N LEU A 33 -2.23 11.35 6.83
CA LEU A 33 -3.41 12.23 6.75
C LEU A 33 -4.41 11.95 7.88
N THR A 34 -4.68 10.67 8.16
CA THR A 34 -5.56 10.28 9.27
C THR A 34 -4.99 10.66 10.64
N HIS A 35 -3.66 10.61 10.81
CA HIS A 35 -3.01 11.13 12.01
C HIS A 35 -3.10 12.66 12.09
N GLN A 36 -2.96 13.40 10.98
CA GLN A 36 -3.14 14.84 10.96
C GLN A 36 -4.55 15.26 11.40
N LEU A 37 -5.60 14.52 11.02
CA LEU A 37 -6.97 14.76 11.49
C LEU A 37 -7.15 14.66 13.01
N GLN A 38 -6.24 13.98 13.71
CA GLN A 38 -6.28 13.83 15.17
C GLN A 38 -5.64 15.03 15.90
N LEU A 39 -4.98 15.95 15.19
CA LEU A 39 -4.37 17.12 15.81
C LEU A 39 -5.44 18.05 16.41
N GLU A 40 -5.16 18.56 17.60
CA GLU A 40 -5.99 19.58 18.23
C GLU A 40 -5.87 20.92 17.49
N ASN A 41 -6.93 21.74 17.55
CA ASN A 41 -6.94 23.13 17.05
C ASN A 41 -6.74 23.29 15.53
N LEU A 42 -7.10 22.28 14.72
CA LEU A 42 -7.19 22.46 13.27
C LEU A 42 -8.27 23.50 12.93
N SER A 43 -7.89 24.52 12.16
CA SER A 43 -8.86 25.41 11.52
C SER A 43 -9.70 24.65 10.50
N ASP A 44 -10.90 25.14 10.20
CA ASP A 44 -11.78 24.50 9.22
C ASP A 44 -11.15 24.42 7.82
N ARG A 45 -10.29 25.38 7.48
CA ARG A 45 -9.53 25.33 6.23
C ARG A 45 -8.52 24.19 6.21
N GLN A 46 -7.73 24.02 7.28
CA GLN A 46 -6.79 22.90 7.39
C GLN A 46 -7.52 21.55 7.38
N LYS A 47 -8.68 21.44 8.04
CA LYS A 47 -9.51 20.23 7.97
C LYS A 47 -9.97 19.95 6.54
N ALA A 48 -10.45 20.98 5.82
CA ALA A 48 -10.89 20.82 4.44
C ALA A 48 -9.74 20.37 3.52
N ASP A 49 -8.56 20.94 3.68
CA ASP A 49 -7.36 20.57 2.89
C ASP A 49 -6.97 19.10 3.17
N ILE A 50 -6.88 18.70 4.45
CA ILE A 50 -6.55 17.31 4.84
C ILE A 50 -7.62 16.33 4.31
N LEU A 51 -8.91 16.68 4.39
CA LEU A 51 -10.00 15.82 3.90
C LEU A 51 -10.00 15.71 2.38
N ALA A 52 -9.67 16.77 1.64
CA ALA A 52 -9.55 16.73 0.20
C ALA A 52 -8.39 15.84 -0.25
N GLU A 53 -7.24 15.93 0.42
CA GLU A 53 -6.09 15.06 0.18
C GLU A 53 -6.41 13.60 0.53
N LEU A 54 -7.09 13.36 1.65
CA LEU A 54 -7.51 12.01 2.05
C LEU A 54 -8.51 11.40 1.07
N LEU A 55 -9.42 12.20 0.51
CA LEU A 55 -10.33 11.74 -0.53
C LEU A 55 -9.55 11.31 -1.79
N ALA A 56 -8.60 12.12 -2.25
CA ALA A 56 -7.76 11.75 -3.39
C ALA A 56 -6.96 10.47 -3.12
N ALA A 57 -6.33 10.36 -1.94
CA ALA A 57 -5.55 9.21 -1.52
C ALA A 57 -6.39 7.91 -1.46
N THR A 58 -7.63 7.99 -0.97
CA THR A 58 -8.53 6.82 -0.93
C THR A 58 -9.01 6.38 -2.32
N ILE A 59 -9.21 7.33 -3.25
CA ILE A 59 -9.48 7.01 -4.67
C ILE A 59 -8.27 6.34 -5.31
N HIS A 60 -7.05 6.86 -5.10
CA HIS A 60 -5.82 6.27 -5.61
C HIS A 60 -5.59 4.86 -5.02
N LEU A 61 -5.78 4.68 -3.72
CA LEU A 61 -5.66 3.37 -3.08
C LEU A 61 -6.65 2.36 -3.68
N HIS A 62 -7.88 2.78 -3.97
CA HIS A 62 -8.85 1.92 -4.63
C HIS A 62 -8.37 1.50 -6.03
N ALA A 63 -7.82 2.43 -6.80
CA ALA A 63 -7.26 2.14 -8.13
C ALA A 63 -6.02 1.22 -8.06
N HIS A 64 -5.18 1.35 -7.03
CA HIS A 64 -4.01 0.48 -6.84
C HIS A 64 -4.36 -0.92 -6.32
N CYS A 65 -5.54 -1.11 -5.73
CA CYS A 65 -6.02 -2.41 -5.24
C CYS A 65 -6.96 -3.11 -6.24
N ASP A 66 -6.69 -2.95 -7.53
CA ASP A 66 -7.49 -3.48 -8.62
C ASP A 66 -7.26 -4.98 -8.88
N GLU A 67 -7.91 -5.49 -9.92
CA GLU A 67 -7.85 -6.89 -10.32
C GLU A 67 -6.43 -7.30 -10.78
N ASP A 68 -5.69 -6.39 -11.42
CA ASP A 68 -4.34 -6.67 -11.90
C ASP A 68 -3.37 -6.91 -10.74
N LEU A 69 -3.39 -6.06 -9.71
CA LEU A 69 -2.59 -6.30 -8.51
C LEU A 69 -2.99 -7.62 -7.83
N GLN A 70 -4.28 -7.90 -7.71
CA GLN A 70 -4.77 -9.13 -7.06
C GLN A 70 -4.32 -10.39 -7.81
N ASN A 71 -4.40 -10.37 -9.14
CA ASN A 71 -3.95 -11.47 -10.00
C ASN A 71 -2.44 -11.71 -9.88
N LEU A 72 -1.64 -10.64 -9.86
CA LEU A 72 -0.19 -10.76 -9.67
C LEU A 72 0.16 -11.35 -8.29
N ILE A 73 -0.54 -10.94 -7.23
CA ILE A 73 -0.37 -11.53 -5.90
C ILE A 73 -0.74 -13.02 -5.93
N ALA A 74 -1.86 -13.39 -6.57
CA ALA A 74 -2.29 -14.77 -6.69
C ALA A 74 -1.25 -15.62 -7.45
N GLN A 75 -0.72 -15.11 -8.56
CA GLN A 75 0.32 -15.80 -9.33
C GLN A 75 1.61 -15.99 -8.52
N GLU A 76 2.05 -14.97 -7.78
CA GLU A 76 3.23 -15.09 -6.92
C GLU A 76 2.99 -16.14 -5.81
N LEU A 77 1.78 -16.22 -5.25
CA LEU A 77 1.42 -17.26 -4.27
C LEU A 77 1.46 -18.66 -4.88
N GLU A 78 0.89 -18.87 -6.07
CA GLU A 78 0.92 -20.15 -6.79
C GLU A 78 2.35 -20.60 -7.07
N ASN A 79 3.21 -19.68 -7.53
CA ASN A 79 4.62 -19.95 -7.79
C ASN A 79 5.38 -20.39 -6.54
N LEU A 80 5.02 -19.88 -5.36
CA LEU A 80 5.63 -20.29 -4.10
C LEU A 80 5.21 -21.71 -3.69
N THR A 81 3.96 -22.10 -3.94
CA THR A 81 3.46 -23.46 -3.67
C THR A 81 4.05 -24.51 -4.62
N ASP A 82 4.18 -24.19 -5.91
CA ASP A 82 4.79 -25.12 -6.89
C ASP A 82 6.26 -25.44 -6.57
N VAL A 83 7.00 -24.49 -5.99
CA VAL A 83 8.37 -24.73 -5.52
C VAL A 83 8.40 -25.70 -4.34
N VAL A 84 7.43 -25.62 -3.42
CA VAL A 84 7.37 -26.51 -2.24
C VAL A 84 7.02 -27.94 -2.65
N ASP A 85 6.18 -28.12 -3.66
CA ASP A 85 5.79 -29.45 -4.17
C ASP A 85 6.86 -30.08 -5.07
N ALA A 86 7.75 -29.29 -5.67
CA ALA A 86 8.86 -29.79 -6.51
C ALA A 86 10.11 -30.23 -5.72
N GLU A 87 10.21 -29.91 -4.42
CA GLU A 87 11.33 -30.29 -3.54
C GLU A 87 11.07 -31.55 -2.69
N ASN A 88 9.95 -32.26 -2.93
CA ASN A 88 9.60 -33.55 -2.32
C ASN A 88 9.63 -34.71 -3.33
#